data_AF-A0A8B6EV82-F1
#
_entry.id   AF-A0A8B6EV82-F1
#
_cell.length_a   1.000
_cell.length_b   1.000
_cell.length_c   1.000
_cell.angle_alpha   90.00
_cell.angle_beta   90.00
_cell.angle_gamma   90.00
#
_symmetry.space_group_name_H-M   'P 1'
#
loop_
_entity.id
_entity.type
_entity.pdbx_description
1 polymer ?
#
loop_
_entity_poly.entity_id
_entity_poly.type
_entity_poly.pdbx_seq_one_letter_code
_entity_poly.pdbx_strand_id
1 'polypeptide(L)'
;MEKARALRKFKEGLPKSPSKRCAVISTYLARRSPRSPTIANLKHSVSPVEMAVVADIQEIIKSTKLKRSKNARSVMNSVTASISGENLANSRARRVAGGQRIRSRILKSESSAWALTQQKTRKDSISEETKKTVYNFWLSDGISHPTGNKSDIKRERLGPNLYTSHMTHVLEKTQTDAYLDFVAKYPEIKIGQRAFEKLRPFFVRPASEKDRNTCCCRYHVEANLVFKACMKFRKSCDRETDSQESGLSRI
;
A
#
# COMPACT_ATOMS: atom_id res chain seq x y z
N MET A 1 42.53 -13.48 -0.79
CA MET A 1 43.10 -14.11 0.42
C MET A 1 44.32 -13.34 0.96
N GLU A 2 45.27 -12.97 0.11
CA GLU A 2 46.53 -12.32 0.50
C GLU A 2 46.39 -10.96 1.21
N LYS A 3 45.54 -10.06 0.68
CA LYS A 3 45.27 -8.74 1.29
C LYS A 3 44.73 -8.84 2.73
N ALA A 4 43.89 -9.84 3.00
CA ALA A 4 43.32 -10.06 4.34
C ALA A 4 44.40 -10.55 5.33
N ARG A 5 45.32 -11.40 4.87
CA ARG A 5 46.45 -11.89 5.69
C ARG A 5 47.43 -10.76 6.01
N ALA A 6 47.71 -9.88 5.04
CA ALA A 6 48.56 -8.70 5.23
C ALA A 6 47.95 -7.71 6.24
N LEU A 7 46.65 -7.43 6.13
CA LEU A 7 45.93 -6.58 7.09
C LEU A 7 45.93 -7.15 8.50
N ARG A 8 45.84 -8.48 8.64
CA ARG A 8 45.87 -9.13 9.96
C ARG A 8 47.23 -8.98 10.62
N LYS A 9 48.31 -9.25 9.90
CA LYS A 9 49.70 -9.05 10.39
C LYS A 9 49.97 -7.59 10.77
N PHE A 10 49.48 -6.64 9.97
CA PHE A 10 49.60 -5.21 10.28
C PHE A 10 48.89 -4.85 11.59
N LYS A 11 47.67 -5.36 11.81
CA LYS A 11 46.90 -5.11 13.04
C LYS A 11 47.54 -5.76 14.27
N GLU A 12 48.14 -6.94 14.11
CA GLU A 12 48.87 -7.64 15.17
C GLU A 12 50.11 -6.85 15.64
N GLY A 13 50.75 -6.10 14.74
CA GLY A 13 51.91 -5.24 15.06
C GLY A 13 51.59 -3.90 15.70
N LEU A 14 50.32 -3.50 15.80
CA LEU A 14 49.93 -2.23 16.43
C LEU A 14 49.82 -2.36 17.96
N PRO A 15 50.14 -1.31 18.74
CA PRO A 15 50.00 -1.32 20.20
C PRO A 15 48.62 -1.80 20.64
N LYS A 16 48.46 -2.50 21.78
CA LYS A 16 47.13 -2.98 22.19
C LYS A 16 46.19 -1.86 22.66
N SER A 17 46.72 -0.76 23.21
CA SER A 17 45.89 0.33 23.75
C SER A 17 45.34 1.25 22.64
N PRO A 18 44.04 1.61 22.68
CA PRO A 18 43.41 2.41 21.62
C PRO A 18 44.08 3.77 21.39
N SER A 19 44.44 4.48 22.47
CA SER A 19 45.09 5.80 22.39
C SER A 19 46.45 5.73 21.67
N LYS A 20 47.28 4.73 22.00
CA LYS A 20 48.59 4.54 21.34
C LYS A 20 48.42 4.07 19.89
N ARG A 21 47.41 3.26 19.57
CA ARG A 21 47.07 2.92 18.18
C ARG A 21 46.75 4.16 17.35
N CYS A 22 45.87 5.03 17.86
CA CYS A 22 45.49 6.25 17.17
C CYS A 22 46.68 7.17 16.92
N ALA A 23 47.58 7.31 17.91
CA ALA A 23 48.80 8.11 17.76
C ALA A 23 49.77 7.54 16.69
N VAL A 24 49.94 6.21 16.64
CA VAL A 24 50.80 5.57 15.63
C VAL A 24 50.18 5.69 14.22
N ILE A 25 48.86 5.52 14.10
CA ILE A 25 48.17 5.69 12.82
C ILE A 25 48.20 7.16 12.38
N SER A 26 47.99 8.12 13.29
CA SER A 26 48.00 9.54 12.95
C SER A 26 49.39 10.00 12.51
N THR A 27 50.46 9.56 13.18
CA THR A 27 51.85 9.85 12.80
C THR A 27 52.22 9.20 11.46
N TYR A 28 51.75 7.97 11.20
CA TYR A 28 51.94 7.31 9.90
C TYR A 28 51.23 8.06 8.76
N LEU A 29 49.98 8.49 8.98
CA LEU A 29 49.21 9.27 8.03
C LEU A 29 49.79 10.68 7.83
N ALA A 30 50.44 11.25 8.84
CA ALA A 30 51.13 12.54 8.74
C ALA A 30 52.48 12.44 8.01
N ARG A 31 53.22 11.32 8.17
CA ARG A 31 54.51 11.07 7.49
C ARG A 31 54.36 10.78 6.00
N ARG A 32 53.27 10.15 5.58
CA ARG A 32 52.90 10.12 4.16
C ARG A 32 52.27 11.46 3.80
N SER A 33 53.06 12.32 3.15
CA SER A 33 52.63 13.60 2.57
C SER A 33 51.15 13.58 2.12
N PRO A 34 50.32 14.59 2.47
CA PRO A 34 48.90 14.63 2.12
C PRO A 34 48.62 14.81 0.62
N ARG A 35 49.63 14.68 -0.25
CA ARG A 35 49.52 14.89 -1.69
C ARG A 35 50.34 13.85 -2.44
N SER A 36 49.76 12.67 -2.69
CA SER A 36 50.13 11.99 -3.92
C SER A 36 49.55 12.80 -5.09
N PRO A 37 50.33 13.12 -6.14
CA PRO A 37 49.82 13.88 -7.29
C PRO A 37 48.64 13.17 -7.98
N THR A 38 48.51 11.86 -7.79
CA THR A 38 47.35 11.06 -8.21
C THR A 38 46.04 11.44 -7.53
N ILE A 39 46.03 11.86 -6.26
CA ILE A 39 44.78 12.22 -5.55
C ILE A 39 44.43 13.70 -5.74
N ALA A 40 45.41 14.59 -5.86
CA ALA A 40 45.17 16.01 -6.15
C ALA A 40 44.50 16.24 -7.51
N ASN A 41 44.71 15.32 -8.47
CA ASN A 41 44.04 15.31 -9.77
C ASN A 41 42.65 14.63 -9.76
N LEU A 42 42.23 14.01 -8.65
CA LEU A 42 40.81 13.69 -8.41
C LEU A 42 40.08 14.93 -7.88
N LYS A 43 40.04 16.00 -8.67
CA LYS A 43 38.87 16.87 -8.63
C LYS A 43 37.76 16.10 -9.33
N HIS A 44 37.07 15.23 -8.60
CA HIS A 44 35.72 14.88 -9.03
C HIS A 44 34.96 16.21 -9.02
N SER A 45 34.61 16.70 -10.20
CA SER A 45 33.58 17.71 -10.34
C SER A 45 32.37 17.10 -9.65
N VAL A 46 32.13 17.48 -8.39
CA VAL A 46 30.94 17.01 -7.68
C VAL A 46 29.79 17.43 -8.56
N SER A 47 29.09 16.45 -9.12
CA SER A 47 28.06 16.77 -10.10
C SER A 47 27.00 17.63 -9.40
N PRO A 48 26.33 18.56 -10.11
CA PRO A 48 25.23 19.32 -9.53
C PRO A 48 24.19 18.40 -8.84
N VAL A 49 24.05 17.18 -9.38
CA VAL A 49 23.20 16.12 -8.82
C VAL A 49 23.71 15.61 -7.48
N GLU A 50 25.02 15.36 -7.33
CA GLU A 50 25.60 14.93 -6.05
C GLU A 50 25.46 16.01 -4.96
N MET A 51 25.63 17.28 -5.33
CA MET A 51 25.40 18.40 -4.41
C MET A 51 23.93 18.50 -3.98
N ALA A 52 22.99 18.33 -4.91
CA ALA A 52 21.56 18.31 -4.61
C ALA A 52 21.19 17.14 -3.67
N VAL A 53 21.72 15.94 -3.95
CA VAL A 53 21.50 14.75 -3.10
C VAL A 53 22.02 14.97 -1.68
N VAL A 54 23.18 15.61 -1.52
CA VAL A 54 23.73 15.93 -0.20
C VAL A 54 22.86 16.96 0.52
N ALA A 55 22.35 17.99 -0.18
CA ALA A 55 21.44 18.98 0.39
C ALA A 55 20.13 18.35 0.87
N ASP A 56 19.53 17.47 0.06
CA ASP A 56 18.30 16.74 0.41
C ASP A 56 18.51 15.87 1.65
N ILE A 57 19.64 15.15 1.71
CA ILE A 57 20.00 14.33 2.89
C ILE A 57 20.12 15.20 4.14
N GLN A 58 20.75 16.38 4.03
CA GLN A 58 20.88 17.30 5.15
C GLN A 58 19.52 17.84 5.62
N GLU A 59 18.62 18.17 4.71
CA GLU A 59 17.27 18.62 5.03
C GLU A 59 16.44 17.51 5.70
N ILE A 60 16.51 16.28 5.18
CA ILE A 60 15.87 15.12 5.79
C ILE A 60 16.37 14.96 7.22
N ILE A 61 17.69 14.93 7.45
CA ILE A 61 18.28 14.79 8.79
C ILE A 61 17.79 15.92 9.72
N LYS A 62 17.79 17.18 9.27
CA LYS A 62 17.34 18.32 10.08
C LYS A 62 15.86 18.17 10.48
N SER A 63 15.01 17.81 9.52
CA SER A 63 13.56 17.69 9.74
C SER A 63 13.17 16.47 10.59
N THR A 64 13.97 15.41 10.58
CA THR A 64 13.69 14.17 11.34
C THR A 64 14.39 14.10 12.70
N LYS A 65 15.55 14.75 12.88
CA LYS A 65 16.35 14.67 14.13
C LYS A 65 15.60 15.16 15.37
N LEU A 66 14.70 16.14 15.20
CA LEU A 66 13.90 16.70 16.31
C LEU A 66 12.63 15.88 16.62
N LYS A 67 12.23 14.96 15.73
CA LYS A 67 10.98 14.19 15.89
C LYS A 67 11.24 12.94 16.71
N ARG A 68 10.72 12.88 17.95
CA ARG A 68 10.81 11.69 18.83
C ARG A 68 9.73 10.64 18.55
N SER A 69 9.54 10.24 17.29
CA SER A 69 8.57 9.20 16.91
C SER A 69 9.24 7.90 16.43
N LYS A 70 8.51 6.78 16.47
CA LYS A 70 8.98 5.49 15.94
C LYS A 70 9.29 5.57 14.44
N ASN A 71 8.48 6.33 13.70
CA ASN A 71 8.65 6.57 12.28
C ASN A 71 9.90 7.42 11.99
N ALA A 72 10.13 8.49 12.75
CA ALA A 72 11.32 9.34 12.60
C ALA A 72 12.63 8.55 12.83
N ARG A 73 12.65 7.66 13.82
CA ARG A 73 13.77 6.73 14.05
C ARG A 73 13.99 5.79 12.86
N SER A 74 12.91 5.24 12.30
CA SER A 74 13.00 4.36 11.12
C SER A 74 13.53 5.09 9.87
N VAL A 75 13.15 6.36 9.67
CA VAL A 75 13.64 7.19 8.57
C VAL A 75 15.13 7.49 8.76
N MET A 76 15.55 7.92 9.97
CA MET A 76 16.97 8.16 10.27
C MET A 76 17.83 6.93 10.03
N ASN A 77 17.37 5.74 10.45
CA ASN A 77 18.09 4.48 10.19
C ASN A 77 18.26 4.20 8.69
N SER A 78 17.26 4.55 7.87
CA SER A 78 17.29 4.36 6.41
C SER A 78 18.23 5.36 5.72
N VAL A 79 18.27 6.60 6.22
CA VAL A 79 19.18 7.65 5.75
C VAL A 79 20.62 7.29 6.10
N THR A 80 20.89 6.91 7.35
CA THR A 80 22.22 6.47 7.79
C THR A 80 22.69 5.28 6.96
N ALA A 81 21.86 4.26 6.74
CA ALA A 81 22.22 3.10 5.92
C ALA A 81 22.52 3.44 4.45
N SER A 82 21.81 4.42 3.88
CA SER A 82 22.06 4.88 2.51
C SER A 82 23.40 5.60 2.38
N ILE A 83 23.85 6.30 3.44
CA ILE A 83 25.11 7.06 3.45
C ILE A 83 26.30 6.16 3.83
N SER A 84 26.15 5.32 4.86
CA SER A 84 27.26 4.50 5.39
C SER A 84 27.46 3.19 4.64
N GLY A 85 26.52 2.81 3.76
CA GLY A 85 26.51 1.49 3.10
C GLY A 85 26.31 0.32 4.08
N GLU A 86 26.01 0.61 5.34
CA GLU A 86 25.91 -0.37 6.41
C GLU A 86 24.63 -1.20 6.21
N ASN A 87 24.80 -2.52 6.22
CA ASN A 87 23.74 -3.46 5.85
C ASN A 87 22.51 -3.30 6.75
N LEU A 88 21.39 -2.84 6.18
CA LEU A 88 20.07 -3.02 6.77
C LEU A 88 19.84 -4.52 7.01
N ALA A 89 20.08 -4.98 8.24
CA ALA A 89 19.87 -6.35 8.66
C ALA A 89 18.39 -6.79 8.58
N ASN A 90 17.45 -5.84 8.34
CA ASN A 90 16.03 -6.13 8.22
C ASN A 90 15.54 -6.18 6.76
N SER A 91 15.42 -7.42 6.33
CA SER A 91 15.09 -8.04 5.03
C SER A 91 13.84 -7.61 4.24
N ARG A 92 13.14 -6.52 4.60
CA ARG A 92 11.92 -6.09 3.86
C ARG A 92 12.18 -5.04 2.80
N ALA A 93 12.97 -4.00 3.09
CA ALA A 93 13.23 -2.91 2.13
C ALA A 93 14.06 -3.37 0.92
N ARG A 94 15.11 -4.19 1.13
CA ARG A 94 15.90 -4.80 0.04
C ARG A 94 15.06 -5.68 -0.88
N ARG A 95 14.07 -6.39 -0.32
CA ARG A 95 13.20 -7.30 -1.08
C ARG A 95 12.23 -6.52 -1.98
N VAL A 96 11.70 -5.41 -1.50
CA VAL A 96 10.82 -4.52 -2.28
C VAL A 96 11.61 -3.80 -3.39
N ALA A 97 12.78 -3.24 -3.06
CA ALA A 97 13.64 -2.56 -4.04
C ALA A 97 14.19 -3.52 -5.11
N GLY A 98 14.60 -4.73 -4.70
CA GLY A 98 14.98 -5.80 -5.62
C GLY A 98 13.82 -6.23 -6.52
N GLY A 99 12.63 -6.41 -5.95
CA GLY A 99 11.41 -6.73 -6.69
C GLY A 99 11.02 -5.65 -7.71
N GLN A 100 11.13 -4.37 -7.36
CA GLN A 100 10.88 -3.26 -8.30
C GLN A 100 11.89 -3.22 -9.44
N ARG A 101 13.18 -3.45 -9.16
CA ARG A 101 14.22 -3.53 -10.20
C ARG A 101 14.02 -4.72 -11.14
N ILE A 102 13.61 -5.87 -10.61
CA ILE A 102 13.31 -7.06 -11.41
C ILE A 102 12.07 -6.81 -12.27
N ARG A 103 10.98 -6.27 -11.70
CA ARG A 103 9.76 -5.95 -12.45
C ARG A 103 10.01 -4.89 -13.53
N SER A 104 10.76 -3.83 -13.22
CA SER A 104 11.08 -2.80 -14.21
C SER A 104 12.00 -3.31 -15.31
N ARG A 105 12.88 -4.28 -15.02
CA ARG A 105 13.68 -4.98 -16.03
C ARG A 105 12.80 -5.83 -16.93
N ILE A 106 11.93 -6.69 -16.37
CA ILE A 106 11.01 -7.56 -17.12
C ILE A 106 10.07 -6.73 -18.02
N LEU A 107 9.57 -5.60 -17.53
CA LEU A 107 8.69 -4.71 -18.30
C LEU A 107 9.40 -3.99 -19.45
N LYS A 108 10.73 -3.79 -19.35
CA LYS A 108 11.54 -3.09 -20.35
C LYS A 108 12.30 -4.01 -21.31
N SER A 109 12.32 -5.31 -21.06
CA SER A 109 12.99 -6.31 -21.90
C SER A 109 12.03 -6.98 -22.89
N GLU A 110 12.58 -7.76 -23.82
CA GLU A 110 11.80 -8.64 -24.73
C GLU A 110 10.94 -9.68 -23.97
N SER A 111 11.29 -9.98 -22.72
CA SER A 111 10.46 -10.77 -21.79
C SER A 111 9.26 -10.01 -21.21
N SER A 112 8.96 -8.80 -21.69
CA SER A 112 7.69 -8.11 -21.43
C SER A 112 6.49 -8.93 -21.90
N ALA A 113 6.65 -9.80 -22.90
CA ALA A 113 5.65 -10.80 -23.32
C ALA A 113 5.29 -11.81 -22.21
N TRP A 114 6.13 -11.94 -21.17
CA TRP A 114 5.84 -12.77 -19.99
C TRP A 114 5.03 -12.02 -18.93
N ALA A 115 4.88 -10.68 -19.06
CA ALA A 115 3.99 -9.92 -18.21
C ALA A 115 2.55 -10.39 -18.46
N LEU A 116 1.80 -10.61 -17.37
CA LEU A 116 0.42 -11.10 -17.42
C LEU A 116 -0.50 -10.26 -18.34
N THR A 117 -0.21 -8.97 -18.47
CA THR A 117 -0.92 -8.02 -19.33
C THR A 117 -0.60 -8.17 -20.83
N GLN A 118 0.53 -8.76 -21.19
CA GLN A 118 0.99 -8.92 -22.57
C GLN A 118 0.94 -10.38 -23.04
N GLN A 119 0.66 -11.33 -22.15
CA GLN A 119 0.45 -12.74 -22.53
C GLN A 119 -0.81 -12.84 -23.40
N LYS A 120 -0.70 -13.51 -24.55
CA LYS A 120 -1.86 -13.84 -25.37
C LYS A 120 -2.88 -14.59 -24.52
N THR A 121 -4.08 -14.03 -24.42
CA THR A 121 -5.22 -14.72 -23.83
C THR A 121 -5.42 -16.03 -24.56
N ARG A 122 -5.70 -17.10 -23.81
CA ARG A 122 -5.98 -18.40 -24.43
C ARG A 122 -7.19 -18.28 -25.36
N LYS A 123 -7.23 -19.08 -26.42
CA LYS A 123 -8.32 -19.02 -27.42
C LYS A 123 -9.70 -19.34 -26.83
N ASP A 124 -9.75 -20.10 -25.74
CA ASP A 124 -10.94 -20.44 -24.96
C ASP A 124 -11.33 -19.37 -23.93
N SER A 125 -10.57 -18.28 -23.82
CA SER A 125 -10.93 -17.16 -22.96
C SER A 125 -12.18 -16.47 -23.47
N ILE A 126 -13.05 -16.08 -22.55
CA ILE A 126 -14.23 -15.24 -22.83
C ILE A 126 -13.77 -13.97 -23.54
N SER A 127 -14.43 -13.65 -24.66
CA SER A 127 -14.12 -12.47 -25.45
C SER A 127 -14.40 -11.19 -24.65
N GLU A 128 -13.67 -10.11 -24.94
CA GLU A 128 -13.88 -8.82 -24.27
C GLU A 128 -15.28 -8.24 -24.57
N GLU A 129 -15.83 -8.53 -25.75
CA GLU A 129 -17.20 -8.17 -26.12
C GLU A 129 -18.22 -8.84 -25.21
N THR A 130 -18.10 -10.16 -25.02
CA THR A 130 -18.96 -10.91 -24.10
C THR A 130 -18.83 -10.37 -22.67
N LYS A 131 -17.61 -10.05 -22.20
CA LYS A 131 -17.43 -9.47 -20.86
C LYS A 131 -18.15 -8.14 -20.72
N LYS A 132 -18.09 -7.26 -21.73
CA LYS A 132 -18.82 -5.99 -21.74
C LYS A 132 -20.32 -6.20 -21.74
N THR A 133 -20.83 -7.14 -22.53
CA THR A 133 -22.26 -7.48 -22.54
C THR A 133 -22.73 -7.97 -21.18
N VAL A 134 -21.98 -8.87 -20.55
CA VAL A 134 -22.28 -9.35 -19.19
C VAL A 134 -22.20 -8.20 -18.17
N TYR A 135 -21.18 -7.34 -18.26
CA TYR A 135 -21.04 -6.17 -17.39
C TYR A 135 -22.24 -5.23 -17.49
N ASN A 136 -22.67 -4.90 -18.71
CA ASN A 136 -23.83 -4.05 -18.96
C ASN A 136 -25.14 -4.73 -18.51
N PHE A 137 -25.25 -6.05 -18.67
CA PHE A 137 -26.41 -6.81 -18.21
C PHE A 137 -26.57 -6.73 -16.69
N TRP A 138 -25.49 -6.84 -15.91
CA TRP A 138 -25.55 -6.65 -14.46
C TRP A 138 -26.08 -5.27 -14.05
N LEU A 139 -25.89 -4.25 -14.88
CA LEU A 139 -26.35 -2.88 -14.65
C LEU A 139 -27.73 -2.59 -15.25
N SER A 140 -28.34 -3.57 -15.93
CA SER A 140 -29.63 -3.37 -16.57
C SER A 140 -30.77 -3.33 -15.55
N ASP A 141 -31.77 -2.52 -15.86
CA ASP A 141 -32.99 -2.39 -15.07
C ASP A 141 -33.69 -3.75 -14.95
N GLY A 142 -34.17 -4.08 -13.75
CA GLY A 142 -34.75 -5.39 -13.43
C GLY A 142 -33.74 -6.44 -12.97
N ILE A 143 -32.43 -6.16 -13.06
CA ILE A 143 -31.36 -7.01 -12.49
C ILE A 143 -30.78 -6.33 -11.25
N SER A 144 -30.33 -5.08 -11.38
CA SER A 144 -29.83 -4.29 -10.26
C SER A 144 -30.23 -2.83 -10.35
N HIS A 145 -30.39 -2.17 -9.20
CA HIS A 145 -30.66 -0.74 -9.11
C HIS A 145 -29.63 -0.02 -8.24
N PRO A 146 -29.27 1.23 -8.56
CA PRO A 146 -28.33 2.03 -7.79
C PRO A 146 -28.96 2.51 -6.46
N THR A 147 -28.19 2.47 -5.36
CA THR A 147 -28.66 2.93 -4.04
C THR A 147 -28.35 4.42 -3.79
N GLY A 148 -29.38 5.22 -3.47
CA GLY A 148 -29.33 6.68 -3.34
C GLY A 148 -28.44 7.29 -2.24
N ASN A 149 -27.93 6.51 -1.28
CA ASN A 149 -27.24 7.11 -0.13
C ASN A 149 -25.74 7.33 -0.40
N LYS A 150 -25.20 8.42 0.14
CA LYS A 150 -23.76 8.71 0.12
C LYS A 150 -22.90 7.65 0.84
N SER A 151 -23.46 6.96 1.83
CA SER A 151 -22.81 5.83 2.51
C SER A 151 -22.56 4.65 1.58
N ASP A 152 -23.32 4.58 0.48
CA ASP A 152 -23.37 3.42 -0.40
C ASP A 152 -22.48 3.64 -1.63
N ILE A 153 -21.44 4.47 -1.51
CA ILE A 153 -20.41 4.64 -2.54
C ILE A 153 -19.26 3.69 -2.25
N LYS A 154 -19.03 2.71 -3.13
CA LYS A 154 -17.88 1.82 -3.06
C LYS A 154 -16.71 2.39 -3.86
N ARG A 155 -15.51 2.26 -3.29
CA ARG A 155 -14.26 2.72 -3.89
C ARG A 155 -13.38 1.53 -4.23
N GLU A 156 -12.96 1.46 -5.48
CA GLU A 156 -11.93 0.53 -5.94
C GLU A 156 -10.62 1.29 -6.15
N ARG A 157 -9.51 0.72 -5.71
CA ARG A 157 -8.19 1.32 -5.82
C ARG A 157 -7.56 0.92 -7.16
N LEU A 158 -7.39 1.87 -8.06
CA LEU A 158 -6.68 1.66 -9.33
C LEU A 158 -5.16 1.80 -9.19
N GLY A 159 -4.70 2.61 -8.23
CA GLY A 159 -3.28 2.90 -8.05
C GLY A 159 -2.93 3.57 -6.72
N PRO A 160 -1.70 4.07 -6.56
CA PRO A 160 -1.33 4.91 -5.42
C PRO A 160 -2.20 6.16 -5.39
N ASN A 161 -3.01 6.33 -4.33
CA ASN A 161 -3.93 7.45 -4.13
C ASN A 161 -4.98 7.69 -5.23
N LEU A 162 -5.10 6.79 -6.22
CA LEU A 162 -6.09 6.84 -7.29
C LEU A 162 -7.20 5.82 -7.03
N TYR A 163 -8.43 6.31 -6.94
CA TYR A 163 -9.61 5.51 -6.63
C TYR A 163 -10.72 5.83 -7.60
N THR A 164 -11.46 4.81 -8.01
CA THR A 164 -12.73 4.98 -8.73
C THR A 164 -13.86 4.78 -7.74
N SER A 165 -14.77 5.75 -7.69
CA SER A 165 -15.98 5.70 -6.87
C SER A 165 -17.17 5.31 -7.73
N HIS A 166 -17.89 4.27 -7.30
CA HIS A 166 -19.15 3.85 -7.92
C HIS A 166 -20.23 3.79 -6.85
N MET A 167 -21.45 4.18 -7.25
CA MET A 167 -22.65 3.95 -6.47
C MET A 167 -22.85 2.44 -6.32
N THR A 168 -23.24 1.98 -5.14
CA THR A 168 -23.54 0.57 -4.92
C THR A 168 -24.83 0.23 -5.63
N HIS A 169 -24.84 -0.90 -6.33
CA HIS A 169 -26.03 -1.46 -6.94
C HIS A 169 -26.52 -2.64 -6.10
N VAL A 170 -27.82 -2.74 -5.88
CA VAL A 170 -28.45 -3.84 -5.17
C VAL A 170 -29.18 -4.73 -6.18
N LEU A 171 -28.94 -6.04 -6.10
CA LEU A 171 -29.63 -7.02 -6.94
C LEU A 171 -31.10 -7.17 -6.54
N GLU A 172 -31.98 -7.13 -7.53
CA GLU A 172 -33.42 -7.35 -7.35
C GLU A 172 -33.76 -8.84 -7.36
N LYS A 173 -33.06 -9.60 -8.21
CA LYS A 173 -33.21 -11.05 -8.36
C LYS A 173 -32.06 -11.80 -7.72
N THR A 174 -32.23 -13.11 -7.55
CA THR A 174 -31.11 -13.97 -7.16
C THR A 174 -30.09 -14.07 -8.29
N GLN A 175 -28.84 -14.42 -7.97
CA GLN A 175 -27.78 -14.54 -8.98
C GLN A 175 -28.07 -15.66 -10.00
N THR A 176 -28.73 -16.73 -9.55
CA THR A 176 -29.21 -17.82 -10.40
C THR A 176 -30.27 -17.35 -11.37
N ASP A 177 -31.26 -16.57 -10.90
CA ASP A 177 -32.32 -16.07 -11.77
C ASP A 177 -31.77 -15.07 -12.79
N ALA A 178 -30.86 -14.19 -12.37
CA ALA A 178 -30.17 -13.27 -13.28
C ALA A 178 -29.38 -14.01 -14.36
N TYR A 179 -28.79 -15.18 -14.04
CA TYR A 179 -28.11 -16.00 -15.03
C TYR A 179 -29.09 -16.64 -16.02
N LEU A 180 -30.23 -17.15 -15.53
CA LEU A 180 -31.28 -17.71 -16.41
C LEU A 180 -31.83 -16.63 -17.36
N ASP A 181 -32.08 -15.43 -16.84
CA ASP A 181 -32.49 -14.27 -17.63
C ASP A 181 -31.43 -13.89 -18.68
N PHE A 182 -30.14 -13.96 -18.33
CA PHE A 182 -29.05 -13.69 -19.25
C PHE A 182 -29.02 -14.70 -20.39
N VAL A 183 -29.12 -15.99 -20.08
CA VAL A 183 -29.13 -17.06 -21.09
C VAL A 183 -30.37 -16.98 -21.98
N ALA A 184 -31.51 -16.58 -21.43
CA ALA A 184 -32.73 -16.37 -22.20
C ALA A 184 -32.62 -15.16 -23.15
N LYS A 185 -31.93 -14.08 -22.73
CA LYS A 185 -31.76 -12.86 -23.51
C LYS A 185 -30.64 -12.95 -24.56
N TYR A 186 -29.59 -13.71 -24.27
CA TYR A 186 -28.40 -13.88 -25.12
C TYR A 186 -28.07 -15.36 -25.33
N PRO A 187 -28.93 -16.13 -26.02
CA PRO A 187 -28.74 -17.57 -26.22
C PRO A 187 -27.48 -17.93 -27.02
N GLU A 188 -26.95 -16.99 -27.81
CA GLU A 188 -25.72 -17.14 -28.58
C GLU A 188 -24.46 -17.15 -27.70
N ILE A 189 -24.52 -16.53 -26.52
CA ILE A 189 -23.38 -16.42 -25.61
C ILE A 189 -23.30 -17.64 -24.71
N LYS A 190 -22.39 -18.55 -25.03
CA LYS A 190 -22.11 -19.75 -24.21
C LYS A 190 -21.20 -19.38 -23.03
N ILE A 191 -21.80 -19.02 -21.90
CA ILE A 191 -21.10 -18.77 -20.64
C ILE A 191 -21.68 -19.63 -19.52
N GLY A 192 -20.81 -20.25 -18.71
CA GLY A 192 -21.23 -20.97 -17.52
C GLY A 192 -21.56 -20.03 -16.36
N GLN A 193 -22.50 -20.42 -15.49
CA GLN A 193 -22.96 -19.61 -14.36
C GLN A 193 -21.82 -19.06 -13.49
N ARG A 194 -20.85 -19.90 -13.10
CA ARG A 194 -19.69 -19.46 -12.29
C ARG A 194 -18.84 -18.40 -12.98
N ALA A 195 -18.74 -18.44 -14.30
CA ALA A 195 -18.00 -17.44 -15.07
C ALA A 195 -18.78 -16.13 -15.15
N PHE A 196 -20.10 -16.21 -15.34
CA PHE A 196 -21.01 -15.07 -15.30
C PHE A 196 -20.96 -14.34 -13.95
N GLU A 197 -21.04 -15.08 -12.84
CA GLU A 197 -20.97 -14.51 -11.48
C GLU A 197 -19.61 -13.85 -11.18
N LYS A 198 -18.51 -14.39 -11.73
CA LYS A 198 -17.17 -13.79 -11.60
C LYS A 198 -17.04 -12.46 -12.34
N LEU A 199 -17.82 -12.24 -13.40
CA LEU A 199 -17.85 -11.00 -14.16
C LEU A 199 -18.77 -9.93 -13.53
N ARG A 200 -19.35 -10.22 -12.36
CA ARG A 200 -20.12 -9.24 -11.60
C ARG A 200 -19.25 -8.05 -11.18
N PRO A 201 -19.67 -6.80 -11.45
CA PRO A 201 -18.94 -5.61 -11.01
C PRO A 201 -18.79 -5.55 -9.49
N PHE A 202 -17.68 -5.00 -8.99
CA PHE A 202 -17.36 -4.95 -7.56
C PHE A 202 -18.37 -4.17 -6.71
N PHE A 203 -19.08 -3.23 -7.34
CA PHE A 203 -20.08 -2.37 -6.69
C PHE A 203 -21.50 -2.95 -6.74
N VAL A 204 -21.73 -4.07 -7.43
CA VAL A 204 -23.00 -4.79 -7.40
C VAL A 204 -22.98 -5.79 -6.24
N ARG A 205 -23.97 -5.70 -5.33
CA ARG A 205 -24.10 -6.58 -4.17
C ARG A 205 -25.47 -7.27 -4.13
N PRO A 206 -25.57 -8.48 -3.56
CA PRO A 206 -26.86 -9.09 -3.28
C PRO A 206 -27.66 -8.24 -2.29
N ALA A 207 -28.99 -8.28 -2.41
CA ALA A 207 -29.90 -7.67 -1.44
C ALA A 207 -29.68 -8.24 -0.04
N SER A 208 -29.36 -7.35 0.90
CA SER A 208 -29.32 -7.62 2.32
C SER A 208 -30.72 -7.54 2.92
N GLU A 209 -30.93 -8.13 4.09
CA GLU A 209 -32.19 -8.01 4.84
C GLU A 209 -32.60 -6.55 5.11
N LYS A 210 -31.61 -5.67 5.30
CA LYS A 210 -31.86 -4.22 5.43
C LYS A 210 -32.45 -3.59 4.17
N ASP A 211 -32.10 -4.12 3.00
CA ASP A 211 -32.63 -3.65 1.72
C ASP A 211 -34.05 -4.19 1.47
N ARG A 212 -34.41 -5.30 2.14
CA ARG A 212 -35.73 -5.94 2.09
C ARG A 212 -36.72 -5.36 3.10
N ASN A 213 -36.22 -4.82 4.21
CA ASN A 213 -37.03 -4.22 5.28
C ASN A 213 -37.39 -2.77 4.94
N THR A 214 -38.34 -2.59 4.03
CA THR A 214 -38.78 -1.29 3.51
C THR A 214 -40.26 -1.00 3.82
N CYS A 215 -40.79 -1.42 4.97
CA CYS A 215 -42.11 -0.87 5.36
C CYS A 215 -41.97 0.61 5.66
N CYS A 216 -42.30 1.45 4.68
CA CYS A 216 -42.46 2.89 4.83
C CYS A 216 -43.84 3.26 5.39
N CYS A 217 -44.60 2.26 5.84
CA CYS A 217 -45.89 2.47 6.47
C CYS A 217 -45.74 3.30 7.75
N ARG A 218 -46.68 4.23 7.96
CA ARG A 218 -46.68 5.18 9.07
C ARG A 218 -46.42 4.50 10.42
N TYR A 219 -47.10 3.39 10.69
CA TYR A 219 -46.95 2.62 11.92
C TYR A 219 -45.51 2.16 12.20
N HIS A 220 -44.83 1.54 11.22
CA HIS A 220 -43.45 1.08 11.42
C HIS A 220 -42.45 2.25 11.47
N VAL A 221 -42.71 3.35 10.77
CA VAL A 221 -41.85 4.54 10.83
C VAL A 221 -41.96 5.21 12.20
N GLU A 222 -43.17 5.46 12.68
CA GLU A 222 -43.42 6.06 14.00
C GLU A 222 -42.86 5.19 15.13
N ALA A 223 -43.11 3.88 15.10
CA ALA A 223 -42.54 2.95 16.09
C ALA A 223 -41.00 2.97 16.09
N ASN A 224 -40.37 2.99 14.91
CA ASN A 224 -38.92 3.12 14.79
C ASN A 224 -38.38 4.44 15.35
N LEU A 225 -39.10 5.55 15.14
CA LEU A 225 -38.70 6.86 15.67
C LEU A 225 -38.77 6.89 17.19
N VAL A 226 -39.88 6.42 17.78
CA VAL A 226 -40.04 6.32 19.24
C VAL A 226 -38.96 5.43 19.84
N PHE A 227 -38.75 4.23 19.27
CA PHE A 227 -37.71 3.32 19.75
C PHE A 227 -36.31 3.96 19.70
N LYS A 228 -35.97 4.64 18.61
CA LYS A 228 -34.68 5.36 18.49
C LYS A 228 -34.55 6.48 19.52
N ALA A 229 -35.63 7.21 19.82
CA ALA A 229 -35.63 8.26 20.83
C ALA A 229 -35.40 7.68 22.23
N CYS A 230 -36.14 6.63 22.61
CA CYS A 230 -35.95 5.93 23.88
C CYS A 230 -34.52 5.37 24.04
N MET A 231 -33.96 4.76 22.99
CA MET A 231 -32.59 4.23 23.04
C MET A 231 -31.52 5.32 23.11
N LYS A 232 -31.76 6.49 22.51
CA LYS A 232 -30.87 7.65 22.68
C LYS A 232 -30.92 8.18 24.11
N PHE A 233 -32.12 8.31 24.67
CA PHE A 233 -32.33 8.76 26.05
C PHE A 233 -31.66 7.82 27.06
N ARG A 234 -31.84 6.51 26.91
CA ARG A 234 -31.16 5.52 27.75
C ARG A 234 -29.63 5.71 27.71
N LYS A 235 -29.07 5.83 26.50
CA LYS A 235 -27.63 6.05 26.30
C LYS A 235 -27.12 7.37 26.85
N SER A 236 -27.94 8.42 27.01
CA SER A 236 -27.51 9.64 27.69
C SER A 236 -27.46 9.45 29.20
N CYS A 237 -28.45 8.77 29.80
CA CYS A 237 -28.43 8.43 31.23
C CYS A 237 -27.23 7.53 31.59
N ASP A 238 -26.92 6.55 30.74
CA ASP A 238 -25.74 5.66 30.93
C ASP A 238 -24.42 6.46 30.91
N ARG A 239 -24.34 7.57 30.15
CA ARG A 239 -23.12 8.42 30.11
C ARG A 239 -23.01 9.36 31.30
N GLU A 240 -24.14 9.84 31.81
CA GLU A 240 -24.19 10.71 32.99
C GLU A 240 -23.75 9.95 34.24
N THR A 241 -24.15 8.68 34.35
CA THR A 241 -23.74 7.78 35.44
C THR A 241 -22.24 7.44 35.38
N ASP A 242 -21.68 7.09 34.22
CA ASP A 242 -20.23 6.89 34.04
C ASP A 242 -19.39 8.15 34.38
N SER A 243 -19.94 9.33 34.12
CA SER A 243 -19.29 10.63 34.41
C SER A 243 -19.31 10.98 35.91
N GLN A 244 -20.31 10.50 36.66
CA GLN A 244 -20.38 10.69 38.11
C GLN A 244 -19.50 9.69 38.86
N GLU A 245 -19.42 8.43 38.43
CA GLU A 245 -18.55 7.41 39.06
C GLU A 245 -17.06 7.71 38.86
N SER A 246 -16.65 8.23 37.69
CA SER A 246 -15.26 8.64 37.42
C SER A 246 -14.82 9.92 38.14
N GLY A 247 -15.76 10.70 38.68
CA GLY A 247 -15.50 11.85 39.54
C GLY A 247 -15.30 11.48 41.02
N LEU A 248 -15.92 10.39 41.47
CA LEU A 248 -15.81 9.90 42.86
C LEU A 248 -14.56 9.05 43.11
N SER A 249 -13.92 8.50 42.07
CA SER A 249 -12.67 7.74 42.18
C SER A 249 -11.39 8.60 42.15
N ARG A 250 -11.52 9.94 42.23
CA ARG A 250 -10.40 10.90 42.19
C ARG A 250 -10.28 11.77 43.45
N ILE A 251 -10.99 11.43 44.53
CA ILE A 251 -10.83 12.03 45.85
C ILE A 251 -10.06 11.06 46.74
#